data_AF-A0A8C5FUG9-F1
#
_entry.id   AF-A0A8C5FUG9-F1
#
_cell.length_a   1.000
_cell.length_b   1.000
_cell.length_c   1.000
_cell.angle_alpha   90.00
_cell.angle_beta   90.00
_cell.angle_gamma   90.00
#
_symmetry.space_group_name_H-M   'P 1'
#
loop_
_entity.id
_entity.type
_entity.pdbx_description
1 polymer ?
#
loop_
_entity_poly.entity_id
_entity_poly.type
_entity_poly.pdbx_seq_one_letter_code
_entity_poly.pdbx_strand_id
1 'polypeptide(L)'
;MRPTTPLMWVGAFTVASLALWLLYRLLSGIRIWVLGNGGLLSPKLGKWAVVTGATDGIGKSYAEELARRGFSMMLISRSQDKLDDVAKSLEHQFKVETRTIAVDFGRSDIYEKIDAGLAGLEIGVLVNNVGVSYSYPEYYLHIPDLDNFITYMINVNITSVCQMTRLVLPRMAERSKGVILNISSASGMYPVPLLTVYSASKAFVDFFSRGLQEEYRRQGIIIQSVLPFFVVTKMTRIKKPTFDKPTPERYVAAELSTVGLQSQTNGYFPHAVMVSTLLMLQTQGATHSFY
;
A
#
# COMPACT_ATOMS: atom_id res chain seq x y z
N MET A 1 42.75 30.56 -27.98
CA MET A 1 42.11 29.51 -27.14
C MET A 1 41.02 28.84 -27.97
N ARG A 2 41.04 27.50 -28.14
CA ARG A 2 40.06 26.81 -28.99
C ARG A 2 38.69 26.78 -28.30
N PRO A 3 37.62 27.31 -28.91
CA PRO A 3 36.30 27.47 -28.28
C PRO A 3 35.57 26.16 -27.93
N THR A 4 36.16 25.00 -28.22
CA THR A 4 35.57 23.67 -27.99
C THR A 4 35.92 23.03 -26.64
N THR A 5 36.90 23.57 -25.92
CA THR A 5 37.34 23.02 -24.62
C THR A 5 36.27 23.10 -23.52
N PRO A 6 35.48 24.18 -23.37
CA PRO A 6 34.43 24.24 -22.35
C PRO A 6 33.28 23.24 -22.63
N LEU A 7 32.87 23.10 -23.89
CA LEU A 7 31.82 22.17 -24.32
C LEU A 7 32.19 20.70 -24.03
N MET A 8 33.47 20.35 -24.21
CA MET A 8 33.97 19.01 -23.90
C MET A 8 33.89 18.70 -22.40
N TRP A 9 34.22 19.65 -21.52
CA TRP A 9 34.11 19.47 -20.07
C TRP A 9 32.65 19.38 -19.60
N VAL A 10 31.75 20.17 -20.19
CA VAL A 10 30.30 20.06 -19.92
C VAL A 10 29.77 18.70 -20.37
N GLY A 11 30.19 18.21 -21.55
CA GLY A 11 29.83 16.88 -22.05
C GLY A 11 30.33 15.77 -21.13
N ALA A 12 31.60 15.82 -20.73
CA ALA A 12 32.21 14.85 -19.82
C ALA A 12 31.52 14.84 -18.45
N PHE A 13 31.25 16.01 -17.89
CA PHE A 13 30.52 16.14 -16.62
C PHE A 13 29.09 15.58 -16.72
N THR A 14 28.40 15.83 -17.84
CA THR A 14 27.05 15.31 -18.08
C THR A 14 27.04 13.79 -18.16
N VAL A 15 27.96 13.20 -18.94
CA VAL A 15 28.10 11.74 -19.06
C VAL A 15 28.45 11.12 -17.71
N ALA A 16 29.40 11.69 -16.97
CA ALA A 16 29.77 11.21 -15.64
C ALA A 16 28.59 11.28 -14.66
N SER A 17 27.83 12.37 -14.68
CA SER A 17 26.64 12.55 -13.83
C SER A 17 25.54 11.54 -14.17
N LEU A 18 25.28 11.30 -15.46
CA LEU A 18 24.33 10.28 -15.90
C LEU A 18 24.78 8.86 -15.54
N ALA A 19 26.06 8.55 -15.70
CA ALA A 19 26.63 7.26 -15.32
C ALA A 19 26.52 7.02 -13.81
N LEU A 20 26.84 8.03 -12.99
CA LEU A 20 26.70 7.95 -11.53
C LEU A 20 25.24 7.79 -11.11
N TRP A 21 24.32 8.51 -11.75
CA TRP A 21 22.89 8.38 -11.51
C TRP A 21 22.36 6.98 -11.88
N LEU A 22 22.78 6.42 -13.02
CA LEU A 22 22.45 5.06 -13.43
C LEU A 22 22.99 4.02 -12.46
N LEU A 23 24.26 4.17 -12.04
CA LEU A 23 24.88 3.29 -11.05
C LEU A 23 24.12 3.35 -9.71
N TYR A 24 23.78 4.54 -9.24
CA TYR A 24 22.97 4.73 -8.03
C TYR A 24 21.60 4.03 -8.15
N ARG A 25 20.91 4.18 -9.29
CA ARG A 25 19.63 3.50 -9.57
C ARG A 25 19.78 1.98 -9.56
N LEU A 26 20.83 1.45 -10.18
CA LEU A 26 21.15 0.01 -10.18
C LEU A 26 21.40 -0.52 -8.78
N LEU A 27 22.28 0.13 -8.01
CA LEU A 27 22.61 -0.28 -6.64
C LEU A 27 21.39 -0.17 -5.71
N SER A 28 20.59 0.89 -5.86
CA SER A 28 19.31 1.02 -5.14
C SER A 28 18.36 -0.11 -5.51
N GLY A 29 18.26 -0.48 -6.79
CA GLY A 29 17.43 -1.59 -7.25
C GLY A 29 17.87 -2.92 -6.63
N ILE A 30 19.17 -3.22 -6.62
CA ILE A 30 19.74 -4.42 -5.98
C ILE A 30 19.42 -4.43 -4.48
N ARG A 31 19.63 -3.30 -3.79
CA ARG A 31 19.32 -3.18 -2.35
C ARG A 31 17.86 -3.51 -2.04
N ILE A 32 16.92 -3.03 -2.85
CA ILE A 32 15.49 -3.21 -2.62
C ILE A 32 15.05 -4.62 -2.99
N TRP A 33 15.36 -5.07 -4.21
CA TRP A 33 14.73 -6.25 -4.80
C TRP A 33 15.54 -7.54 -4.62
N VAL A 34 16.84 -7.45 -4.32
CA VAL A 34 17.72 -8.60 -4.11
C VAL A 34 18.08 -8.76 -2.64
N LEU A 35 18.42 -7.65 -1.96
CA LEU A 35 18.83 -7.68 -0.55
C LEU A 35 17.68 -7.43 0.43
N GLY A 36 16.52 -6.99 -0.05
CA GLY A 36 15.32 -6.82 0.78
C GLY A 36 14.82 -8.16 1.29
N ASN A 37 14.79 -8.34 2.61
CA ASN A 37 14.40 -9.58 3.27
C ASN A 37 13.23 -9.41 4.26
N GLY A 38 12.74 -8.18 4.45
CA GLY A 38 11.64 -7.88 5.36
C GLY A 38 11.94 -8.16 6.85
N GLY A 39 13.21 -8.32 7.24
CA GLY A 39 13.61 -8.64 8.61
C GLY A 39 13.27 -7.57 9.65
N LEU A 40 12.92 -6.36 9.20
CA LEU A 40 12.37 -5.30 10.05
C LEU A 40 11.05 -5.74 10.73
N LEU A 41 10.22 -6.49 10.02
CA LEU A 41 8.90 -6.89 10.49
C LEU A 41 9.01 -8.06 11.45
N SER A 42 8.97 -7.75 12.73
CA SER A 42 8.91 -8.75 13.80
C SER A 42 8.05 -8.25 14.96
N PRO A 43 7.55 -9.15 15.82
CA PRO A 43 6.78 -8.78 17.01
C PRO A 43 7.51 -7.83 17.98
N LYS A 44 8.81 -7.58 17.80
CA LYS A 44 9.57 -6.55 18.54
C LYS A 44 9.08 -5.12 18.27
N LEU A 45 8.42 -4.87 17.13
CA LEU A 45 7.74 -3.61 16.84
C LEU A 45 6.48 -3.42 17.69
N GLY A 46 5.90 -4.52 18.15
CA GLY A 46 4.65 -4.62 18.90
C GLY A 46 4.02 -5.97 18.62
N LYS A 47 3.45 -6.62 19.64
CA LYS A 47 2.93 -8.00 19.55
C LYS A 47 1.86 -8.14 18.46
N TRP A 48 1.03 -7.12 18.25
CA TRP A 48 -0.14 -7.18 17.40
C TRP A 48 0.06 -6.51 16.04
N ALA A 49 -0.46 -7.14 14.99
CA ALA A 49 -0.68 -6.53 13.70
C ALA A 49 -2.18 -6.37 13.44
N VAL A 50 -2.59 -5.20 12.96
CA VAL A 50 -3.98 -4.89 12.58
C VAL A 50 -4.08 -4.91 11.06
N VAL A 51 -5.05 -5.64 10.52
CA VAL A 51 -5.30 -5.68 9.07
C VAL A 51 -6.78 -5.37 8.79
N THR A 52 -7.04 -4.34 7.97
CA THR A 52 -8.39 -4.02 7.51
C THR A 52 -8.70 -4.72 6.17
N GLY A 53 -9.94 -5.17 5.99
CA GLY A 53 -10.30 -5.99 4.83
C GLY A 53 -9.61 -7.37 4.83
N ALA A 54 -9.41 -7.97 6.01
CA ALA A 54 -8.56 -9.15 6.21
C ALA A 54 -9.13 -10.50 5.74
N THR A 55 -10.35 -10.53 5.18
CA THR A 55 -11.06 -11.78 4.89
C THR A 55 -10.81 -12.35 3.50
N ASP A 56 -10.17 -11.61 2.60
CA ASP A 56 -9.93 -12.06 1.22
C ASP A 56 -8.76 -11.30 0.57
N GLY A 57 -8.29 -11.80 -0.57
CA GLY A 57 -7.32 -11.15 -1.43
C GLY A 57 -6.04 -10.71 -0.71
N ILE A 58 -5.56 -9.51 -1.03
CA ILE A 58 -4.33 -8.93 -0.49
C ILE A 58 -4.38 -8.84 1.05
N GLY A 59 -5.50 -8.41 1.63
CA GLY A 59 -5.65 -8.28 3.08
C GLY A 59 -5.51 -9.61 3.82
N LYS A 60 -6.12 -10.68 3.30
CA LYS A 60 -5.94 -12.02 3.86
C LYS A 60 -4.48 -12.47 3.80
N SER A 61 -3.81 -12.26 2.67
CA SER A 61 -2.40 -12.62 2.52
C SER A 61 -1.48 -11.81 3.43
N TYR A 62 -1.77 -10.53 3.70
CA TYR A 62 -1.07 -9.77 4.76
C TYR A 62 -1.26 -10.40 6.12
N ALA A 63 -2.48 -10.80 6.46
CA ALA A 63 -2.75 -11.44 7.74
C ALA A 63 -2.00 -12.77 7.90
N GLU A 64 -1.97 -13.60 6.85
CA GLU A 64 -1.22 -14.87 6.82
C GLU A 64 0.29 -14.66 6.92
N GLU A 65 0.84 -13.69 6.17
CA GLU A 65 2.27 -13.42 6.15
C GLU A 65 2.78 -12.80 7.45
N LEU A 66 2.01 -11.90 8.06
CA LEU A 66 2.34 -11.32 9.36
C LEU A 66 2.18 -12.36 10.49
N ALA A 67 1.15 -13.19 10.45
CA ALA A 67 1.00 -14.30 11.39
C ALA A 67 2.18 -15.29 11.30
N ARG A 68 2.64 -15.62 10.08
CA ARG A 68 3.84 -16.46 9.87
C ARG A 68 5.11 -15.85 10.45
N ARG A 69 5.19 -14.52 10.56
CA ARG A 69 6.28 -13.78 11.21
C ARG A 69 6.12 -13.67 12.73
N GLY A 70 5.06 -14.28 13.30
CA GLY A 70 4.82 -14.37 14.73
C GLY A 70 3.98 -13.25 15.33
N PHE A 71 3.34 -12.40 14.52
CA PHE A 71 2.42 -11.39 15.03
C PHE A 71 1.10 -12.02 15.48
N SER A 72 0.57 -11.56 16.62
CA SER A 72 -0.85 -11.72 16.94
C SER A 72 -1.68 -10.85 16.02
N MET A 73 -2.88 -11.29 15.65
CA MET A 73 -3.63 -10.65 14.56
C MET A 73 -4.94 -10.04 15.03
N MET A 74 -5.11 -8.74 14.81
CA MET A 74 -6.41 -8.07 14.86
C MET A 74 -6.97 -7.95 13.44
N LEU A 75 -8.00 -8.74 13.14
CA LEU A 75 -8.61 -8.84 11.82
C LEU A 75 -9.90 -8.00 11.79
N ILE A 76 -9.99 -7.04 10.87
CA ILE A 76 -11.16 -6.17 10.74
C ILE A 76 -11.74 -6.32 9.34
N SER A 77 -13.02 -6.67 9.24
CA SER A 77 -13.74 -6.81 7.98
C SER A 77 -15.26 -6.77 8.21
N ARG A 78 -16.07 -6.97 7.18
CA ARG A 78 -17.54 -6.85 7.26
C ARG A 78 -18.25 -8.08 7.81
N SER A 79 -17.75 -9.28 7.51
CA SER A 79 -18.44 -10.54 7.78
C SER A 79 -17.75 -11.27 8.91
N GLN A 80 -18.47 -11.48 10.03
CA GLN A 80 -17.96 -12.16 11.20
C GLN A 80 -17.59 -13.62 10.88
N ASP A 81 -18.45 -14.36 10.19
CA ASP A 81 -18.17 -15.76 9.83
C ASP A 81 -16.86 -15.93 9.05
N LYS A 82 -16.61 -15.05 8.06
CA LYS A 82 -15.36 -15.07 7.30
C LYS A 82 -14.15 -14.65 8.14
N LEU A 83 -14.34 -13.74 9.09
CA LEU A 83 -13.27 -13.35 10.03
C LEU A 83 -12.91 -14.54 10.92
N ASP A 84 -13.91 -15.27 11.42
CA ASP A 84 -13.72 -16.43 12.28
C ASP A 84 -13.02 -17.57 11.53
N ASP A 85 -13.37 -17.79 10.26
CA ASP A 85 -12.68 -18.78 9.41
C ASP A 85 -11.19 -18.43 9.22
N VAL A 86 -10.88 -17.17 8.92
CA VAL A 86 -9.49 -16.72 8.77
C VAL A 86 -8.76 -16.81 10.11
N ALA A 87 -9.36 -16.31 11.20
CA ALA A 87 -8.81 -16.38 12.56
C ALA A 87 -8.42 -17.81 12.95
N LYS A 88 -9.36 -18.76 12.86
CA LYS A 88 -9.10 -20.19 13.16
C LYS A 88 -7.98 -20.76 12.30
N SER A 89 -7.92 -20.38 11.01
CA SER A 89 -6.85 -20.82 10.11
C SER A 89 -5.48 -20.32 10.56
N LEU A 90 -5.37 -19.03 10.95
CA LEU A 90 -4.12 -18.42 11.41
C LEU A 90 -3.67 -19.01 12.76
N GLU A 91 -4.59 -19.19 13.70
CA GLU A 91 -4.33 -19.82 15.00
C GLU A 91 -3.84 -21.26 14.82
N HIS A 92 -4.50 -22.02 13.94
CA HIS A 92 -4.14 -23.40 13.68
C HIS A 92 -2.76 -23.53 13.02
N GLN A 93 -2.49 -22.74 11.97
CA GLN A 93 -1.26 -22.84 11.18
C GLN A 93 -0.04 -22.21 11.84
N PHE A 94 -0.20 -21.04 12.46
CA PHE A 94 0.92 -20.23 12.94
C PHE A 94 1.01 -20.13 14.46
N LYS A 95 0.03 -20.68 15.21
CA LYS A 95 -0.01 -20.67 16.68
C LYS A 95 0.05 -19.26 17.29
N VAL A 96 -0.53 -18.29 16.58
CA VAL A 96 -0.65 -16.90 17.03
C VAL A 96 -2.03 -16.63 17.64
N GLU A 97 -2.14 -15.67 18.55
CA GLU A 97 -3.43 -15.18 19.04
C GLU A 97 -4.14 -14.35 17.97
N THR A 98 -5.47 -14.46 17.89
CA THR A 98 -6.27 -13.60 17.00
C THR A 98 -7.43 -12.91 17.74
N ARG A 99 -7.84 -11.76 17.20
CA ARG A 99 -9.04 -11.02 17.59
C ARG A 99 -9.71 -10.52 16.31
N THR A 100 -11.04 -10.43 16.33
CA THR A 100 -11.82 -10.05 15.16
C THR A 100 -12.77 -8.90 15.50
N ILE A 101 -12.97 -7.99 14.55
CA ILE A 101 -13.96 -6.92 14.64
C ILE A 101 -14.75 -6.85 13.33
N ALA A 102 -16.02 -7.23 13.39
CA ALA A 102 -16.96 -7.06 12.28
C ALA A 102 -17.53 -5.64 12.24
N VAL A 103 -17.23 -4.89 11.17
CA VAL A 103 -17.69 -3.51 10.90
C VAL A 103 -17.75 -3.24 9.39
N ASP A 104 -18.60 -2.30 8.98
CA ASP A 104 -18.63 -1.79 7.61
C ASP A 104 -18.00 -0.39 7.52
N PHE A 105 -16.83 -0.30 6.87
CA PHE A 105 -16.11 0.95 6.65
C PHE A 105 -16.85 1.96 5.75
N GLY A 106 -17.99 1.59 5.16
CA GLY A 106 -18.92 2.54 4.55
C GLY A 106 -19.62 3.45 5.57
N ARG A 107 -19.60 3.09 6.85
CA ARG A 107 -20.24 3.83 7.95
C ARG A 107 -19.21 4.59 8.79
N SER A 108 -19.62 5.73 9.34
CA SER A 108 -18.78 6.59 10.17
C SER A 108 -18.84 6.29 11.68
N ASP A 109 -19.88 5.59 12.15
CA ASP A 109 -20.16 5.31 13.56
C ASP A 109 -19.40 4.09 14.12
N ILE A 110 -18.47 3.52 13.34
CA ILE A 110 -17.79 2.26 13.69
C ILE A 110 -16.50 2.45 14.51
N TYR A 111 -15.91 3.64 14.48
CA TYR A 111 -14.53 3.83 14.97
C TYR A 111 -14.41 3.75 16.49
N GLU A 112 -15.48 4.06 17.24
CA GLU A 112 -15.52 3.88 18.69
C GLU A 112 -15.43 2.39 19.06
N LYS A 113 -16.19 1.53 18.35
CA LYS A 113 -16.11 0.08 18.52
C LYS A 113 -14.72 -0.46 18.17
N ILE A 114 -14.10 0.06 17.11
CA ILE A 114 -12.74 -0.33 16.73
C ILE A 114 -11.75 0.09 17.82
N ASP A 115 -11.79 1.34 18.28
CA ASP A 115 -10.88 1.85 19.31
C ASP A 115 -10.96 1.03 20.60
N ALA A 116 -12.19 0.73 21.05
CA ALA A 116 -12.41 -0.15 22.20
C ALA A 116 -11.81 -1.56 21.99
N GLY A 117 -11.92 -2.12 20.78
CA GLY A 117 -11.31 -3.41 20.44
C GLY A 117 -9.77 -3.40 20.35
N LEU A 118 -9.18 -2.24 20.06
CA LEU A 118 -7.74 -2.00 20.03
C LEU A 118 -7.15 -1.63 21.41
N ALA A 119 -7.99 -1.38 22.41
CA ALA A 119 -7.55 -1.02 23.74
C ALA A 119 -6.66 -2.11 24.36
N GLY A 120 -5.54 -1.69 24.96
CA GLY A 120 -4.56 -2.59 25.59
C GLY A 120 -3.69 -3.41 24.62
N LEU A 121 -3.89 -3.29 23.31
CA LEU A 121 -3.06 -3.98 22.32
C LEU A 121 -1.81 -3.14 21.99
N GLU A 122 -0.63 -3.77 22.07
CA GLU A 122 0.61 -3.19 21.58
C GLU A 122 0.73 -3.44 20.06
N ILE A 123 0.24 -2.49 19.27
CA ILE A 123 0.18 -2.60 17.81
C ILE A 123 1.51 -2.19 17.20
N GLY A 124 2.18 -3.16 16.56
CA GLY A 124 3.45 -2.95 15.85
C GLY A 124 3.28 -2.69 14.36
N VAL A 125 2.21 -3.21 13.75
CA VAL A 125 1.92 -3.06 12.32
C VAL A 125 0.44 -2.74 12.10
N LEU A 126 0.15 -1.74 11.27
CA LEU A 126 -1.19 -1.47 10.74
C LEU A 126 -1.16 -1.62 9.22
N VAL A 127 -2.04 -2.44 8.65
CA VAL A 127 -2.26 -2.56 7.21
C VAL A 127 -3.64 -2.02 6.89
N ASN A 128 -3.67 -0.79 6.36
CA ASN A 128 -4.88 -0.16 5.82
C ASN A 128 -5.14 -0.68 4.40
N ASN A 129 -5.77 -1.84 4.30
CA ASN A 129 -6.04 -2.53 3.04
C ASN A 129 -7.49 -2.41 2.56
N VAL A 130 -8.45 -2.12 3.45
CA VAL A 130 -9.85 -1.99 3.04
C VAL A 130 -10.00 -0.99 1.89
N GLY A 131 -10.78 -1.37 0.89
CA GLY A 131 -10.99 -0.57 -0.29
C GLY A 131 -12.09 -1.15 -1.17
N VAL A 132 -12.74 -0.28 -1.94
CA VAL A 132 -13.70 -0.64 -2.98
C VAL A 132 -13.36 0.08 -4.27
N SER A 133 -13.83 -0.51 -5.37
CA SER A 133 -13.71 0.04 -6.71
C SER A 133 -15.06 -0.11 -7.42
N TYR A 134 -15.12 0.34 -8.66
CA TYR A 134 -16.31 0.27 -9.49
C TYR A 134 -16.64 -1.19 -9.85
N SER A 135 -17.94 -1.47 -9.99
CA SER A 135 -18.41 -2.74 -10.55
C SER A 135 -18.10 -2.87 -12.05
N TYR A 136 -17.99 -1.76 -12.76
CA TYR A 136 -17.61 -1.67 -14.17
C TYR A 136 -17.19 -0.22 -14.47
N PRO A 137 -16.34 0.04 -15.48
CA PRO A 137 -16.03 1.41 -15.89
C PRO A 137 -17.28 2.15 -16.33
N GLU A 138 -17.53 3.35 -15.81
CA GLU A 138 -18.73 4.14 -16.12
C GLU A 138 -18.45 5.65 -16.09
N TYR A 139 -19.16 6.41 -16.91
CA TYR A 139 -19.13 7.88 -16.85
C TYR A 139 -19.68 8.37 -15.52
N TYR A 140 -19.05 9.42 -14.97
CA TYR A 140 -19.35 9.90 -13.61
C TYR A 140 -20.85 10.15 -13.36
N LEU A 141 -21.55 10.80 -14.29
CA LEU A 141 -22.97 11.12 -14.16
C LEU A 141 -23.91 9.93 -14.43
N HIS A 142 -23.39 8.79 -14.92
CA HIS A 142 -24.16 7.59 -15.21
C HIS A 142 -24.01 6.51 -14.14
N ILE A 143 -23.23 6.76 -13.10
CA ILE A 143 -23.09 5.85 -11.97
C ILE A 143 -24.46 5.76 -11.27
N PRO A 144 -25.02 4.54 -11.11
CA PRO A 144 -26.27 4.37 -10.37
C PRO A 144 -26.12 4.81 -8.92
N ASP A 145 -27.14 5.52 -8.40
CA ASP A 145 -27.17 5.99 -7.01
C ASP A 145 -25.90 6.78 -6.62
N LEU A 146 -25.57 7.76 -7.47
CA LEU A 146 -24.30 8.48 -7.43
C LEU A 146 -23.97 9.08 -6.04
N ASP A 147 -24.95 9.67 -5.35
CA ASP A 147 -24.73 10.30 -4.05
C ASP A 147 -24.25 9.29 -2.98
N ASN A 148 -24.91 8.13 -2.92
CA ASN A 148 -24.50 7.05 -2.02
C ASN A 148 -23.19 6.42 -2.48
N PHE A 149 -22.98 6.25 -3.79
CA PHE A 149 -21.73 5.74 -4.33
C PHE A 149 -20.53 6.62 -3.93
N ILE A 150 -20.65 7.95 -4.08
CA ILE A 150 -19.61 8.91 -3.71
C ILE A 150 -19.31 8.78 -2.21
N THR A 151 -20.34 8.87 -1.37
CA THR A 151 -20.19 8.84 0.09
C THR A 151 -19.56 7.52 0.55
N TYR A 152 -20.02 6.39 0.00
CA TYR A 152 -19.49 5.07 0.31
C TYR A 152 -18.02 4.92 -0.13
N MET A 153 -17.68 5.33 -1.35
CA MET A 153 -16.30 5.30 -1.85
C MET A 153 -15.36 6.16 -0.99
N ILE A 154 -15.78 7.37 -0.61
CA ILE A 154 -14.99 8.26 0.25
C ILE A 154 -14.82 7.62 1.63
N ASN A 155 -15.89 7.12 2.26
CA ASN A 155 -15.79 6.52 3.58
C ASN A 155 -14.85 5.31 3.60
N VAL A 156 -15.01 4.41 2.63
CA VAL A 156 -14.21 3.18 2.58
C VAL A 156 -12.76 3.43 2.16
N ASN A 157 -12.51 4.29 1.16
CA ASN A 157 -11.15 4.43 0.60
C ASN A 157 -10.33 5.58 1.23
N ILE A 158 -10.98 6.61 1.77
CA ILE A 158 -10.33 7.84 2.28
C ILE A 158 -10.49 7.92 3.79
N THR A 159 -11.73 7.96 4.30
CA THR A 159 -11.98 8.18 5.73
C THR A 159 -11.37 7.05 6.57
N SER A 160 -11.49 5.79 6.11
CA SER A 160 -10.97 4.63 6.81
C SER A 160 -9.46 4.70 7.07
N VAL A 161 -8.65 5.08 6.07
CA VAL A 161 -7.19 5.15 6.22
C VAL A 161 -6.79 6.24 7.20
N CYS A 162 -7.48 7.38 7.19
CA CYS A 162 -7.21 8.47 8.12
C CYS A 162 -7.58 8.08 9.55
N GLN A 163 -8.78 7.52 9.75
CA GLN A 163 -9.27 7.17 11.09
C GLN A 163 -8.50 6.01 11.69
N MET A 164 -8.24 4.94 10.95
CA MET A 164 -7.44 3.82 11.45
C MET A 164 -6.01 4.24 11.79
N THR A 165 -5.41 5.11 10.98
CA THR A 165 -4.10 5.69 11.29
C THR A 165 -4.16 6.51 12.58
N ARG A 166 -5.17 7.38 12.75
CA ARG A 166 -5.37 8.18 13.97
C ARG A 166 -5.51 7.31 15.22
N LEU A 167 -6.17 6.15 15.13
CA LEU A 167 -6.36 5.23 16.27
C LEU A 167 -5.06 4.55 16.71
N VAL A 168 -4.14 4.28 15.78
CA VAL A 168 -2.94 3.46 16.06
C VAL A 168 -1.67 4.30 16.23
N LEU A 169 -1.52 5.37 15.44
CA LEU A 169 -0.29 6.15 15.35
C LEU A 169 0.18 6.77 16.67
N PRO A 170 -0.69 7.32 17.56
CA PRO A 170 -0.23 7.92 18.82
C PRO A 170 0.60 6.95 19.67
N ARG A 171 0.11 5.72 19.84
CA ARG A 171 0.82 4.68 20.64
C ARG A 171 2.08 4.14 19.95
N MET A 172 2.16 4.23 18.63
CA MET A 172 3.42 3.93 17.91
C MET A 172 4.44 5.05 18.15
N ALA A 173 4.02 6.31 18.05
CA ALA A 173 4.85 7.49 18.26
C ALA A 173 5.43 7.54 19.68
N GLU A 174 4.61 7.27 20.70
CA GLU A 174 5.04 7.17 22.11
C GLU A 174 6.18 6.16 22.31
N ARG A 175 6.17 5.04 21.56
CA ARG A 175 7.20 4.00 21.63
C ARG A 175 8.32 4.20 20.61
N SER A 176 8.23 5.23 19.77
CA SER A 176 9.13 5.53 18.65
C SER A 176 9.41 4.33 17.72
N LYS A 177 8.41 3.46 17.55
CA LYS A 177 8.50 2.29 16.67
C LYS A 177 7.12 1.85 16.20
N GLY A 178 7.01 1.54 14.91
CA GLY A 178 5.79 1.04 14.30
C GLY A 178 5.84 1.12 12.78
N VAL A 179 5.00 0.32 12.14
CA VAL A 179 4.86 0.29 10.68
C VAL A 179 3.40 0.50 10.30
N ILE A 180 3.14 1.41 9.37
CA ILE A 180 1.83 1.61 8.75
C ILE A 180 1.97 1.39 7.24
N LEU A 181 1.24 0.41 6.71
CA LEU A 181 1.18 0.11 5.28
C LEU A 181 -0.19 0.54 4.76
N ASN A 182 -0.19 1.54 3.88
CA ASN A 182 -1.41 2.09 3.29
C ASN A 182 -1.53 1.62 1.85
N ILE A 183 -2.55 0.80 1.57
CA ILE A 183 -2.73 0.19 0.25
C ILE A 183 -3.47 1.16 -0.67
N SER A 184 -2.69 1.88 -1.48
CA SER A 184 -3.15 2.68 -2.59
C SER A 184 -3.36 1.79 -3.84
N SER A 185 -3.02 2.26 -5.03
CA SER A 185 -3.12 1.57 -6.32
C SER A 185 -2.30 2.32 -7.36
N ALA A 186 -1.79 1.60 -8.37
CA ALA A 186 -1.21 2.22 -9.55
C ALA A 186 -2.19 3.19 -10.25
N SER A 187 -3.51 2.97 -10.13
CA SER A 187 -4.53 3.90 -10.61
C SER A 187 -4.55 5.25 -9.90
N GLY A 188 -3.87 5.40 -8.76
CA GLY A 188 -3.68 6.68 -8.09
C GLY A 188 -2.52 7.52 -8.65
N MET A 189 -1.74 6.97 -9.57
CA MET A 189 -0.56 7.65 -10.12
C MET A 189 -0.89 8.64 -11.24
N TYR A 190 -2.06 8.51 -11.86
CA TYR A 190 -2.54 9.34 -12.96
C TYR A 190 -4.08 9.25 -13.05
N PRO A 191 -4.76 10.23 -13.67
CA PRO A 191 -6.19 10.16 -13.90
C PRO A 191 -6.57 8.91 -14.70
N VAL A 192 -7.59 8.18 -14.24
CA VAL A 192 -8.13 7.02 -14.95
C VAL A 192 -9.60 7.30 -15.30
N PRO A 193 -9.89 7.73 -16.54
CA PRO A 193 -11.27 7.96 -16.99
C PRO A 193 -12.15 6.74 -16.74
N LEU A 194 -13.43 6.98 -16.47
CA LEU A 194 -14.44 5.97 -16.10
C LEU A 194 -14.25 5.31 -14.72
N LEU A 195 -13.17 5.64 -13.99
CA LEU A 195 -12.87 5.21 -12.62
C LEU A 195 -12.46 6.42 -11.75
N THR A 196 -13.02 7.59 -12.03
CA THR A 196 -12.55 8.88 -11.51
C THR A 196 -12.50 8.94 -9.98
N VAL A 197 -13.58 8.53 -9.30
CA VAL A 197 -13.63 8.57 -7.82
C VAL A 197 -12.61 7.60 -7.21
N TYR A 198 -12.42 6.43 -7.85
CA TYR A 198 -11.47 5.42 -7.40
C TYR A 198 -10.03 5.92 -7.54
N SER A 199 -9.63 6.35 -8.73
CA SER A 199 -8.29 6.87 -8.99
C SER A 199 -7.96 8.06 -8.08
N ALA A 200 -8.88 9.02 -7.93
CA ALA A 200 -8.74 10.13 -7.00
C ALA A 200 -8.57 9.68 -5.54
N SER A 201 -9.37 8.72 -5.08
CA SER A 201 -9.24 8.19 -3.71
C SER A 201 -7.90 7.51 -3.47
N LYS A 202 -7.34 6.81 -4.47
CA LYS A 202 -6.04 6.15 -4.35
C LYS A 202 -4.88 7.15 -4.44
N ALA A 203 -5.02 8.22 -5.24
CA ALA A 203 -4.11 9.36 -5.20
C ALA A 203 -4.09 9.99 -3.80
N PHE A 204 -5.25 10.20 -3.17
CA PHE A 204 -5.32 10.68 -1.79
C PHE A 204 -4.53 9.78 -0.82
N VAL A 205 -4.76 8.46 -0.86
CA VAL A 205 -4.05 7.51 0.02
C VAL A 205 -2.53 7.60 -0.18
N ASP A 206 -2.06 7.75 -1.41
CA ASP A 206 -0.63 7.93 -1.69
C ASP A 206 -0.06 9.20 -1.06
N PHE A 207 -0.67 10.35 -1.36
CA PHE A 207 -0.20 11.64 -0.85
C PHE A 207 -0.30 11.73 0.67
N PHE A 208 -1.39 11.21 1.27
CA PHE A 208 -1.57 11.12 2.72
C PHE A 208 -0.43 10.32 3.37
N SER A 209 -0.10 9.16 2.80
CA SER A 209 0.95 8.29 3.33
C SER A 209 2.34 8.94 3.26
N ARG A 210 2.65 9.60 2.14
CA ARG A 210 3.93 10.29 1.95
C ARG A 210 4.06 11.50 2.89
N GLY A 211 2.98 12.26 3.09
CA GLY A 211 2.94 13.36 4.06
C GLY A 211 3.26 12.86 5.47
N LEU A 212 2.53 11.85 5.94
CA LEU A 212 2.77 11.26 7.26
C LEU A 212 4.16 10.65 7.40
N GLN A 213 4.70 10.02 6.35
CA GLN A 213 6.06 9.49 6.42
C GLN A 213 7.06 10.61 6.71
N GLU A 214 6.95 11.79 6.09
CA GLU A 214 7.85 12.92 6.38
C GLU A 214 7.64 13.48 7.79
N GLU A 215 6.40 13.53 8.28
CA GLU A 215 6.08 13.99 9.64
C GLU A 215 6.67 13.08 10.73
N TYR A 216 6.59 11.76 10.55
CA TYR A 216 6.91 10.79 11.61
C TYR A 216 8.21 10.00 11.40
N ARG A 217 8.93 10.19 10.27
CA ARG A 217 10.20 9.49 9.98
C ARG A 217 11.21 9.60 11.11
N ARG A 218 11.35 10.81 11.68
CA ARG A 218 12.33 11.09 12.74
C ARG A 218 11.93 10.49 14.09
N GLN A 219 10.67 10.09 14.25
CA GLN A 219 10.14 9.42 15.43
C GLN A 219 10.25 7.89 15.31
N GLY A 220 10.98 7.36 14.32
CA GLY A 220 11.17 5.92 14.15
C GLY A 220 9.95 5.18 13.58
N ILE A 221 8.96 5.91 13.06
CA ILE A 221 7.77 5.32 12.43
C ILE A 221 7.99 5.20 10.93
N ILE A 222 7.66 4.01 10.40
CA ILE A 222 7.71 3.73 8.98
C ILE A 222 6.28 3.74 8.45
N ILE A 223 6.02 4.59 7.47
CA ILE A 223 4.73 4.73 6.82
C ILE A 223 4.98 4.57 5.33
N GLN A 224 4.44 3.50 4.77
CA GLN A 224 4.68 3.13 3.38
C GLN A 224 3.39 3.24 2.57
N SER A 225 3.44 3.95 1.45
CA SER A 225 2.42 3.87 0.41
C SER A 225 2.72 2.71 -0.52
N VAL A 226 1.75 1.82 -0.66
CA VAL A 226 1.84 0.64 -1.53
C VAL A 226 0.90 0.85 -2.70
N LEU A 227 1.40 0.81 -3.93
CA LEU A 227 0.66 1.08 -5.17
C LEU A 227 0.64 -0.19 -6.06
N PRO A 228 -0.13 -1.23 -5.70
CA PRO A 228 -0.23 -2.42 -6.51
C PRO A 228 -0.78 -2.10 -7.91
N PHE A 229 -0.28 -2.81 -8.92
CA PHE A 229 -1.05 -3.06 -10.15
C PHE A 229 -2.01 -4.24 -9.91
N PHE A 230 -2.40 -4.92 -10.97
CA PHE A 230 -3.27 -6.07 -10.89
C PHE A 230 -2.66 -7.21 -10.07
N VAL A 231 -3.41 -7.63 -9.05
CA VAL A 231 -3.19 -8.84 -8.25
C VAL A 231 -4.44 -9.70 -8.41
N VAL A 232 -4.28 -11.03 -8.47
CA VAL A 232 -5.38 -11.98 -8.64
C VAL A 232 -6.29 -11.96 -7.41
N THR A 233 -7.40 -11.23 -7.48
CA THR A 233 -8.36 -11.09 -6.38
C THR A 233 -9.78 -11.03 -6.93
N LYS A 234 -10.78 -11.19 -6.06
CA LYS A 234 -12.18 -11.01 -6.46
C LYS A 234 -12.48 -9.60 -6.98
N MET A 235 -11.79 -8.58 -6.46
CA MET A 235 -11.95 -7.19 -6.90
C MET A 235 -11.52 -7.00 -8.35
N THR A 236 -10.39 -7.60 -8.75
CA THR A 236 -9.86 -7.46 -10.12
C THR A 236 -10.53 -8.42 -11.12
N ARG A 237 -11.29 -9.41 -10.65
CA ARG A 237 -11.95 -10.46 -11.44
C ARG A 237 -10.99 -11.30 -12.31
N ILE A 238 -9.68 -11.22 -12.04
CA ILE A 238 -8.67 -12.02 -12.70
C ILE A 238 -8.70 -13.42 -12.10
N LYS A 239 -8.72 -14.45 -12.96
CA LYS A 239 -8.80 -15.86 -12.53
C LYS A 239 -7.47 -16.59 -12.54
N LYS A 240 -6.54 -16.21 -13.41
CA LYS A 240 -5.26 -16.91 -13.60
C LYS A 240 -4.09 -15.98 -13.33
N PRO A 241 -3.11 -16.39 -12.49
CA PRO A 241 -1.92 -15.59 -12.27
C PRO A 241 -1.04 -15.56 -13.53
N THR A 242 -0.41 -14.43 -13.77
CA THR A 242 0.64 -14.24 -14.77
C THR A 242 1.87 -13.62 -14.11
N PHE A 243 2.96 -13.48 -14.86
CA PHE A 243 4.19 -12.89 -14.33
C PHE A 243 3.97 -11.50 -13.71
N ASP A 244 3.17 -10.66 -14.38
CA ASP A 244 2.79 -9.30 -14.00
C ASP A 244 1.52 -9.22 -13.13
N LYS A 245 0.77 -10.33 -13.01
CA LYS A 245 -0.46 -10.44 -12.20
C LYS A 245 -0.28 -11.56 -11.17
N PRO A 246 0.49 -11.33 -10.10
CA PRO A 246 0.78 -12.36 -9.11
C PRO A 246 -0.47 -12.75 -8.30
N THR A 247 -0.39 -13.89 -7.61
CA THR A 247 -1.34 -14.20 -6.54
C THR A 247 -1.13 -13.24 -5.36
N PRO A 248 -2.15 -13.03 -4.50
CA PRO A 248 -2.03 -12.21 -3.32
C PRO A 248 -0.88 -12.61 -2.40
N GLU A 249 -0.63 -13.91 -2.23
CA GLU A 249 0.42 -14.44 -1.36
C GLU A 249 1.80 -14.08 -1.91
N ARG A 250 2.02 -14.28 -3.21
CA ARG A 250 3.27 -13.91 -3.87
C ARG A 250 3.49 -12.41 -3.86
N TYR A 251 2.43 -11.62 -4.06
CA TYR A 251 2.49 -10.17 -4.01
C TYR A 251 2.91 -9.67 -2.63
N VAL A 252 2.21 -10.11 -1.57
CA VAL A 252 2.45 -9.66 -0.20
C VAL A 252 3.82 -10.11 0.31
N ALA A 253 4.25 -11.34 0.01
CA ALA A 253 5.58 -11.81 0.40
C ALA A 253 6.69 -10.94 -0.20
N ALA A 254 6.52 -10.50 -1.46
CA ALA A 254 7.44 -9.59 -2.11
C ALA A 254 7.32 -8.16 -1.55
N GLU A 255 6.11 -7.69 -1.25
CA GLU A 255 5.89 -6.33 -0.76
C GLU A 255 6.52 -6.14 0.62
N LEU A 256 6.31 -7.10 1.53
CA LEU A 256 6.83 -7.01 2.89
C LEU A 256 8.36 -7.07 2.94
N SER A 257 9.02 -7.55 1.88
CA SER A 257 10.49 -7.50 1.79
C SER A 257 11.03 -6.08 1.53
N THR A 258 10.17 -5.18 1.05
CA THR A 258 10.50 -3.78 0.72
C THR A 258 10.23 -2.79 1.85
N VAL A 259 9.57 -3.22 2.94
CA VAL A 259 9.21 -2.34 4.06
C VAL A 259 10.46 -1.72 4.70
N GLY A 260 10.44 -0.40 4.86
CA GLY A 260 11.57 0.38 5.38
C GLY A 260 12.69 0.65 4.36
N LEU A 261 12.62 0.06 3.15
CA LEU A 261 13.55 0.36 2.06
C LEU A 261 13.01 1.44 1.12
N GLN A 262 11.69 1.58 1.01
CA GLN A 262 11.02 2.61 0.22
C GLN A 262 9.81 3.16 0.99
N SER A 263 9.56 4.46 0.92
CA SER A 263 8.32 5.07 1.44
C SER A 263 7.15 4.97 0.46
N GLN A 264 7.44 4.83 -0.83
CA GLN A 264 6.47 4.61 -1.90
C GLN A 264 6.95 3.43 -2.75
N THR A 265 6.12 2.40 -2.91
CA THR A 265 6.49 1.15 -3.60
C THR A 265 5.32 0.59 -4.39
N ASN A 266 5.59 -0.19 -5.43
CA ASN A 266 4.58 -1.02 -6.08
C ASN A 266 4.50 -2.44 -5.48
N GLY A 267 5.35 -2.75 -4.50
CA GLY A 267 5.35 -4.00 -3.73
C GLY A 267 5.83 -5.24 -4.49
N TYR A 268 5.94 -5.19 -5.81
CA TYR A 268 6.33 -6.35 -6.62
C TYR A 268 7.22 -5.93 -7.78
N PHE A 269 8.34 -6.63 -8.00
CA PHE A 269 9.36 -6.20 -8.96
C PHE A 269 8.81 -5.98 -10.38
N PRO A 270 8.02 -6.91 -10.97
CA PRO A 270 7.37 -6.67 -12.26
C PRO A 270 6.51 -5.40 -12.29
N HIS A 271 5.80 -5.09 -11.20
CA HIS A 271 5.00 -3.86 -11.11
C HIS A 271 5.88 -2.60 -11.11
N ALA A 272 7.03 -2.63 -10.42
CA ALA A 272 7.97 -1.52 -10.42
C ALA A 272 8.62 -1.27 -11.81
N VAL A 273 8.87 -2.34 -12.56
CA VAL A 273 9.33 -2.24 -13.96
C VAL A 273 8.23 -1.60 -14.82
N MET A 274 6.97 -2.02 -14.66
CA MET A 274 5.84 -1.44 -15.40
C MET A 274 5.69 0.06 -15.18
N VAL A 275 5.80 0.55 -13.93
CA VAL A 275 5.81 1.99 -13.64
C VAL A 275 6.92 2.70 -14.38
N SER A 276 8.14 2.16 -14.30
CA SER A 276 9.31 2.80 -14.89
C SER A 276 9.14 2.99 -16.40
N THR A 277 8.61 1.96 -17.09
CA THR A 277 8.28 2.03 -18.51
C THR A 277 7.16 3.05 -18.78
N LEU A 278 6.09 3.03 -17.98
CA LEU A 278 4.95 3.94 -18.18
C LEU A 278 5.35 5.41 -18.02
N LEU A 279 6.14 5.74 -17.01
CA LEU A 279 6.64 7.10 -16.78
C LEU A 279 7.53 7.57 -17.94
N MET A 280 8.38 6.70 -18.48
CA MET A 280 9.17 7.03 -19.68
C MET A 280 8.28 7.35 -20.88
N LEU A 281 7.23 6.57 -21.11
CA LEU A 281 6.28 6.82 -22.20
C LEU A 281 5.49 8.13 -21.99
N GLN A 282 5.08 8.44 -20.76
CA GLN A 282 4.38 9.69 -20.45
C GLN A 282 5.27 10.92 -20.66
N THR A 283 6.55 10.84 -20.31
CA THR A 283 7.50 11.95 -20.61
C THR A 283 7.70 12.19 -22.11
N GLN A 284 7.45 11.18 -22.94
CA GLN A 284 7.48 11.31 -24.41
C GLN A 284 6.14 11.80 -24.99
N GLY A 285 5.02 11.61 -24.30
CA GLY A 285 3.69 12.06 -24.73
C GLY A 285 3.32 13.48 -24.29
N ALA A 286 3.94 14.00 -23.22
CA ALA A 286 3.69 15.34 -22.70
C ALA A 286 4.13 16.48 -23.64
N THR A 287 4.83 16.16 -24.75
CA THR A 287 5.16 17.11 -25.82
C THR A 287 4.02 17.36 -26.81
N HIS A 288 2.85 16.72 -26.67
CA HIS A 288 1.78 16.79 -27.70
C HIS A 288 0.38 17.21 -27.24
N SER A 289 0.19 17.76 -26.03
CA SER A 289 -1.13 18.25 -25.62
C SER A 289 -1.10 19.69 -25.11
N PHE A 290 -0.95 20.62 -26.06
CA PHE A 290 -1.51 21.97 -25.98
C PHE A 290 -2.49 22.12 -27.15
N TYR A 291 -3.76 21.78 -26.93
CA TYR A 291 -4.89 22.22 -27.73
C TYR A 291 -6.12 22.31 -26.83
#